data_AF-A0A359IGP1-F1
#
_entry.id   AF-A0A359IGP1-F1
#
_cell.length_a   1.000
_cell.length_b   1.000
_cell.length_c   1.000
_cell.angle_alpha   90.00
_cell.angle_beta   90.00
_cell.angle_gamma   90.00
#
_symmetry.space_group_name_H-M   'P 1'
#
loop_
_entity.id
_entity.type
_entity.pdbx_description
1 polymer ?
#
loop_
_entity_poly.entity_id
_entity_poly.type
_entity_poly.pdbx_seq_one_letter_code
_entity_poly.pdbx_strand_id
1 'polypeptide(L)'
;GKSVTMKTIAARAAASGEWIIILDPENEYENLIKHLGGQYFEIKSGEFSGINPFELDIEDGDKGQEVNIYSKLSEIRELISMFCEKFREEPLRGQEISIVEEVINTLYTRKGITRDPESLYREVREELHGKFFTGKVKKEMPTLSEMRVELNNYEPTKGLAEMMKILVDGRSLSMFDGQTKIDLRKRIIGINLKHLTDEFMKFFAVVNVMSWIWSRFSNWKFKAMHKRVIVDEGWLFAKYPHAAVFLESIARRGRKYRISLLIASQQVNEFLSSESGKAVINQCATKFIMKQDANVAREVAQYLVLSEACKEMISSFGQGEGLLMTDTDLVVMKMIPFDFEWDYVTT
;
A
#
# COMPACT_ATOMS: atom_id res chain seq x y z
N GLY A 1 7.32 -17.77 -14.48
CA GLY A 1 6.41 -18.60 -13.67
C GLY A 1 5.60 -17.75 -12.70
N LYS A 2 6.28 -17.16 -11.70
CA LYS A 2 5.70 -16.30 -10.67
C LYS A 2 4.77 -15.19 -11.21
N SER A 3 5.27 -14.31 -12.08
CA SER A 3 4.48 -13.18 -12.61
C SER A 3 3.24 -13.65 -13.37
N VAL A 4 3.35 -14.70 -14.20
CA VAL A 4 2.20 -15.31 -14.90
C VAL A 4 1.15 -15.79 -13.89
N THR A 5 1.56 -16.52 -12.84
CA THR A 5 0.63 -16.98 -11.80
C THR A 5 -0.05 -15.81 -11.09
N MET A 6 0.70 -14.78 -10.69
CA MET A 6 0.14 -13.60 -10.02
C MET A 6 -0.82 -12.82 -10.90
N LYS A 7 -0.43 -12.50 -12.14
CA LYS A 7 -1.26 -11.78 -13.10
C LYS A 7 -2.55 -12.54 -13.40
N THR A 8 -2.47 -13.87 -13.53
CA THR A 8 -3.66 -14.70 -13.75
C THR A 8 -4.57 -14.72 -12.52
N ILE A 9 -4.02 -14.86 -11.30
CA ILE A 9 -4.80 -14.77 -10.06
C ILE A 9 -5.46 -13.39 -9.95
N ALA A 10 -4.73 -12.32 -10.25
CA ALA A 10 -5.24 -10.95 -10.22
C ALA A 10 -6.38 -10.75 -11.23
N ALA A 11 -6.22 -11.20 -12.47
CA ALA A 11 -7.24 -11.10 -13.51
C ALA A 11 -8.53 -11.83 -13.12
N ARG A 12 -8.40 -13.08 -12.65
CA ARG A 12 -9.55 -13.89 -12.25
C ARG A 12 -10.24 -13.34 -11.01
N ALA A 13 -9.49 -12.79 -10.06
CA ALA A 13 -10.03 -12.09 -8.90
C ALA A 13 -10.75 -10.77 -9.29
N ALA A 14 -10.23 -10.03 -10.26
CA ALA A 14 -10.91 -8.83 -10.78
C ALA A 14 -12.24 -9.21 -11.44
N ALA A 15 -12.25 -10.29 -12.22
CA ALA A 15 -13.42 -10.82 -12.90
C ALA A 15 -14.48 -11.34 -11.91
N SER A 16 -14.09 -11.88 -10.76
CA SER A 16 -15.01 -12.25 -9.67
C SER A 16 -15.52 -11.06 -8.85
N GLY A 17 -15.07 -9.84 -9.17
CA GLY A 17 -15.50 -8.60 -8.53
C GLY A 17 -14.70 -8.18 -7.31
N GLU A 18 -13.52 -8.76 -7.07
CA GLU A 18 -12.60 -8.27 -6.04
C GLU A 18 -12.04 -6.88 -6.40
N TRP A 19 -11.83 -6.05 -5.38
CA TRP A 19 -11.04 -4.83 -5.50
C TRP A 19 -9.57 -5.16 -5.29
N ILE A 20 -8.71 -4.79 -6.23
CA ILE A 20 -7.32 -5.20 -6.26
C ILE A 20 -6.43 -3.96 -6.32
N ILE A 21 -5.47 -3.89 -5.41
CA ILE A 21 -4.35 -2.96 -5.50
C ILE A 21 -3.08 -3.77 -5.70
N ILE A 22 -2.31 -3.44 -6.72
CA ILE A 22 -1.05 -4.10 -7.07
C ILE A 22 0.10 -3.11 -6.86
N LEU A 23 1.08 -3.51 -6.06
CA LEU A 23 2.36 -2.81 -5.93
C LEU A 23 3.35 -3.46 -6.88
N ASP A 24 3.81 -2.66 -7.84
CA ASP A 24 4.57 -3.11 -9.00
C ASP A 24 5.93 -2.38 -9.04
N PRO A 25 6.97 -2.94 -8.42
CA PRO A 25 8.29 -2.33 -8.43
C PRO A 25 9.00 -2.40 -9.78
N GLU A 26 8.57 -3.28 -10.70
CA GLU A 26 9.31 -3.60 -11.94
C GLU A 26 8.59 -3.14 -13.23
N ASN A 27 7.37 -2.58 -13.11
CA ASN A 27 6.49 -2.22 -14.21
C ASN A 27 6.09 -3.44 -15.07
N GLU A 28 5.59 -4.50 -14.43
CA GLU A 28 5.10 -5.70 -15.13
C GLU A 28 3.57 -5.73 -15.31
N TYR A 29 2.81 -4.91 -14.57
CA TYR A 29 1.34 -5.03 -14.48
C TYR A 29 0.56 -3.98 -15.28
N GLU A 30 1.23 -3.01 -15.91
CA GLU A 30 0.57 -1.95 -16.66
C GLU A 30 -0.36 -2.51 -17.76
N ASN A 31 0.15 -3.48 -18.53
CA ASN A 31 -0.61 -4.11 -19.60
C ASN A 31 -1.90 -4.77 -19.07
N LEU A 32 -1.76 -5.57 -18.01
CA LEU A 32 -2.87 -6.23 -17.34
C LEU A 32 -3.95 -5.25 -16.88
N ILE A 33 -3.53 -4.19 -16.21
CA ILE A 33 -4.43 -3.25 -15.56
C ILE A 33 -5.20 -2.44 -16.60
N LYS A 34 -4.54 -2.03 -17.69
CA LYS A 34 -5.21 -1.36 -18.81
C LYS A 34 -6.22 -2.27 -19.50
N HIS A 35 -5.87 -3.53 -19.75
CA HIS A 35 -6.77 -4.52 -20.33
C HIS A 35 -8.03 -4.76 -19.49
N LEU A 36 -7.89 -4.74 -18.16
CA LEU A 36 -9.01 -4.89 -17.22
C LEU A 36 -9.75 -3.57 -16.92
N GLY A 37 -9.43 -2.48 -17.62
CA GLY A 37 -10.10 -1.18 -17.49
C GLY A 37 -9.81 -0.46 -16.17
N GLY A 38 -8.71 -0.80 -15.50
CA GLY A 38 -8.26 -0.26 -14.23
C GLY A 38 -7.53 1.09 -14.32
N GLN A 39 -6.84 1.45 -13.24
CA GLN A 39 -5.97 2.64 -13.18
C GLN A 39 -4.53 2.24 -12.86
N TYR A 40 -3.58 2.82 -13.58
CA TYR A 40 -2.16 2.61 -13.35
C TYR A 40 -1.51 3.94 -13.00
N PHE A 41 -0.89 4.03 -11.82
CA PHE A 41 -0.24 5.23 -11.32
C PHE A 41 1.26 5.01 -11.23
N GLU A 42 2.04 5.95 -11.74
CA GLU A 42 3.49 5.93 -11.64
C GLU A 42 3.95 6.89 -10.54
N ILE A 43 4.72 6.39 -9.58
CA ILE A 43 5.34 7.25 -8.58
C ILE A 43 6.72 7.65 -9.08
N LYS A 44 6.88 8.96 -9.35
CA LYS A 44 8.10 9.57 -9.86
C LYS A 44 8.57 10.70 -8.96
N SER A 45 9.88 10.93 -8.94
CA SER A 45 10.46 12.09 -8.27
C SER A 45 9.94 13.39 -8.89
N GLY A 46 9.47 14.33 -8.07
CA GLY A 46 8.96 15.63 -8.54
C GLY A 46 7.52 15.64 -9.07
N GLU A 47 6.86 14.49 -9.22
CA GLU A 47 5.52 14.41 -9.79
C GLU A 47 4.52 13.84 -8.78
N PHE A 48 3.37 14.49 -8.63
CA PHE A 48 2.34 14.06 -7.70
C PHE A 48 1.76 12.68 -8.08
N SER A 49 1.88 11.72 -7.17
CA SER A 49 1.48 10.31 -7.31
C SER A 49 -0.02 10.08 -7.41
N GLY A 50 -0.84 11.06 -7.00
CA GLY A 50 -2.27 10.87 -6.83
C GLY A 50 -2.67 10.43 -5.42
N ILE A 51 -1.74 10.34 -4.47
CA ILE A 51 -1.99 9.97 -3.06
C ILE A 51 -1.68 11.16 -2.14
N ASN A 52 -2.63 11.54 -1.29
CA ASN A 52 -2.42 12.48 -0.21
C ASN A 52 -2.21 11.72 1.13
N PRO A 53 -1.11 11.94 1.86
CA PRO A 53 -0.88 11.33 3.18
C PRO A 53 -1.92 11.76 4.22
N PHE A 54 -2.49 12.96 4.08
CA PHE A 54 -3.54 13.53 4.93
C PHE A 54 -4.95 13.04 4.58
N GLU A 55 -5.07 12.08 3.66
CA GLU A 55 -6.38 11.54 3.31
C GLU A 55 -7.02 10.86 4.52
N LEU A 56 -8.21 11.33 4.90
CA LEU A 56 -9.04 10.73 5.93
C LEU A 56 -10.23 10.01 5.31
N ASP A 57 -10.58 8.85 5.84
CA ASP A 57 -11.80 8.14 5.49
C ASP A 57 -12.64 7.84 6.74
N ILE A 58 -13.87 7.41 6.50
CA ILE A 58 -14.78 6.99 7.58
C ILE A 58 -14.46 5.54 7.93
N GLU A 59 -14.28 5.27 9.21
CA GLU A 59 -13.95 3.96 9.75
C GLU A 59 -15.01 3.52 10.76
N ASP A 60 -15.01 2.22 11.09
CA ASP A 60 -15.84 1.69 12.18
C ASP A 60 -15.11 1.90 13.51
N GLY A 61 -15.60 2.82 14.34
CA GLY A 61 -15.18 3.03 15.72
C GLY A 61 -16.06 2.30 16.73
N ASP A 62 -15.73 2.43 18.02
CA ASP A 62 -16.44 1.74 19.12
C ASP A 62 -17.90 2.20 19.27
N LYS A 63 -18.20 3.44 18.90
CA LYS A 63 -19.53 4.07 19.02
C LYS A 63 -20.25 4.24 17.68
N GLY A 64 -19.79 3.56 16.63
CA GLY A 64 -20.30 3.69 15.27
C GLY A 64 -19.27 4.28 14.31
N GLN A 65 -19.75 4.84 13.20
CA GLN A 65 -18.88 5.41 12.18
C GLN A 65 -18.23 6.69 12.67
N GLU A 66 -16.92 6.82 12.48
CA GLU A 66 -16.18 8.02 12.85
C GLU A 66 -15.05 8.32 11.86
N VAL A 67 -14.49 9.52 11.98
CA VAL A 67 -13.26 9.93 11.31
C VAL A 67 -12.13 9.95 12.35
N ASN A 68 -11.17 9.04 12.20
CA ASN A 68 -10.08 8.90 13.18
C ASN A 68 -8.91 9.85 12.90
N ILE A 69 -9.10 11.12 13.24
CA ILE A 69 -8.07 12.17 13.08
C ILE A 69 -6.79 11.84 13.87
N TYR A 70 -6.91 11.25 15.06
CA TYR A 70 -5.75 10.94 15.91
C TYR A 70 -4.83 9.87 15.33
N SER A 71 -5.40 8.81 14.74
CA SER A 71 -4.62 7.79 14.01
C SER A 71 -3.87 8.44 12.85
N LYS A 72 -4.58 9.25 12.06
CA LYS A 72 -3.99 9.95 10.92
C LYS A 72 -2.88 10.93 11.32
N LEU A 73 -3.07 11.65 12.43
CA LEU A 73 -2.06 12.54 12.99
C LEU A 73 -0.80 11.77 13.41
N SER A 74 -0.96 10.60 14.03
CA SER A 74 0.17 9.73 14.40
C SER A 74 0.91 9.23 13.16
N GLU A 75 0.20 8.82 12.11
CA GLU A 75 0.79 8.40 10.82
C GLU A 75 1.60 9.53 10.16
N ILE A 76 1.04 10.75 10.09
CA ILE A 76 1.74 11.91 9.52
C ILE A 76 2.94 12.29 10.39
N ARG A 77 2.81 12.28 11.72
CA ARG A 77 3.92 12.56 12.63
C ARG A 77 5.06 11.56 12.44
N GLU A 78 4.77 10.27 12.34
CA GLU A 78 5.76 9.23 12.07
C GLU A 78 6.43 9.44 10.71
N LEU A 79 5.67 9.81 9.68
CA LEU A 79 6.20 10.13 8.36
C LEU A 79 7.19 11.31 8.41
N ILE A 80 6.84 12.38 9.12
CA ILE A 80 7.72 13.55 9.28
C ILE A 80 8.93 13.20 10.18
N SER A 81 8.75 12.38 11.21
CA SER A 81 9.87 11.92 12.05
C SER A 81 10.89 11.12 11.26
N MET A 82 10.43 10.21 10.41
CA MET A 82 11.26 9.43 9.50
C MET A 82 11.99 10.32 8.49
N PHE A 83 11.31 11.34 7.97
CA PHE A 83 11.94 12.35 7.12
C PHE A 83 13.06 13.09 7.86
N CYS A 84 12.80 13.57 9.09
CA CYS A 84 13.82 14.22 9.91
C CYS A 84 15.04 13.33 10.15
N GLU A 85 14.80 12.07 10.53
CA GLU A 85 15.85 11.09 10.80
C GLU A 85 16.76 10.90 9.58
N LYS A 86 16.20 10.89 8.36
CA LYS A 86 17.00 10.79 7.13
C LYS A 86 17.86 12.02 6.86
N PHE A 87 17.31 13.23 7.05
CA PHE A 87 17.95 14.47 6.55
C PHE A 87 18.80 15.20 7.60
N ARG A 88 18.61 14.90 8.89
CA ARG A 88 19.41 15.49 9.98
C ARG A 88 19.90 14.48 11.02
N GLU A 89 19.80 13.19 10.74
CA GLU A 89 20.24 12.08 11.62
C GLU A 89 19.56 12.05 13.00
N GLU A 90 18.47 12.79 13.16
CA GLU A 90 17.68 12.86 14.39
C GLU A 90 16.17 12.88 14.07
N PRO A 91 15.35 12.07 14.76
CA PRO A 91 13.89 12.10 14.63
C PRO A 91 13.32 13.41 15.17
N LEU A 92 12.00 13.61 15.08
CA LEU A 92 11.35 14.79 15.68
C LEU A 92 11.64 14.88 17.18
N ARG A 93 12.02 16.08 17.65
CA ARG A 93 12.28 16.38 19.06
C ARG A 93 10.96 16.68 19.79
N GLY A 94 10.94 16.56 21.12
CA GLY A 94 9.71 16.74 21.91
C GLY A 94 8.91 18.02 21.62
N GLN A 95 9.57 19.17 21.47
CA GLN A 95 8.90 20.42 21.09
C GLN A 95 8.34 20.40 19.66
N GLU A 96 9.10 19.85 18.71
CA GLU A 96 8.66 19.73 17.32
C GLU A 96 7.49 18.76 17.20
N ILE A 97 7.47 17.67 17.97
CA ILE A 97 6.35 16.72 18.05
C ILE A 97 5.08 17.47 18.42
N SER A 98 5.08 18.19 19.54
CA SER A 98 3.88 18.92 20.00
C SER A 98 3.38 19.93 18.96
N ILE A 99 4.28 20.67 18.31
CA ILE A 99 3.92 21.65 17.28
C ILE A 99 3.40 20.96 16.02
N VAL A 100 4.01 19.85 15.58
CA VAL A 100 3.53 19.06 14.43
C VAL A 100 2.10 18.58 14.67
N GLU A 101 1.79 18.07 15.86
CA GLU A 101 0.43 17.64 16.23
C GLU A 101 -0.56 18.82 16.25
N GLU A 102 -0.15 19.98 16.79
CA GLU A 102 -0.94 21.21 16.78
C GLU A 102 -1.24 21.70 15.36
N VAL A 103 -0.22 21.71 14.48
CA VAL A 103 -0.34 22.10 13.07
C VAL A 103 -1.30 21.17 12.33
N ILE A 104 -1.14 19.85 12.45
CA ILE A 104 -2.03 18.88 11.78
C ILE A 104 -3.49 19.11 12.19
N ASN A 105 -3.75 19.25 13.50
CA ASN A 105 -5.10 19.53 14.01
C ASN A 105 -5.65 20.87 13.49
N THR A 106 -4.81 21.91 13.45
CA THR A 106 -5.17 23.24 12.94
C THR A 106 -5.58 23.17 11.47
N LEU A 107 -4.85 22.42 10.64
CA LEU A 107 -5.16 22.26 9.23
C LEU A 107 -6.52 21.56 9.00
N TYR A 108 -6.78 20.45 9.71
CA TYR A 108 -8.10 19.79 9.63
C TYR A 108 -9.22 20.70 10.13
N THR A 109 -9.01 21.41 11.24
CA THR A 109 -9.99 22.34 11.82
C THR A 109 -10.32 23.49 10.86
N ARG A 110 -9.30 24.07 10.19
CA ARG A 110 -9.50 25.11 9.16
C ARG A 110 -10.34 24.64 7.98
N LYS A 111 -10.26 23.35 7.63
CA LYS A 111 -11.12 22.73 6.60
C LYS A 111 -12.47 22.24 7.16
N GLY A 112 -12.74 22.50 8.45
CA GLY A 112 -13.96 22.09 9.13
C GLY A 112 -14.13 20.57 9.17
N ILE A 113 -13.02 19.83 9.25
CA ILE A 113 -13.01 18.37 9.38
C ILE A 113 -12.92 18.04 10.87
N THR A 114 -13.86 17.22 11.33
CA THR A 114 -13.96 16.78 12.73
C THR A 114 -14.10 15.26 12.75
N ARG A 115 -14.34 14.67 13.93
CA ARG A 115 -14.59 13.23 14.07
C ARG A 115 -15.94 12.78 13.49
N ASP A 116 -16.84 13.73 13.19
CA ASP A 116 -18.12 13.45 12.54
C ASP A 116 -17.90 13.05 11.06
N PRO A 117 -18.36 11.87 10.62
CA PRO A 117 -18.32 11.45 9.22
C PRO A 117 -18.85 12.49 8.22
N GLU A 118 -19.86 13.27 8.59
CA GLU A 118 -20.46 14.29 7.73
C GLU A 118 -19.53 15.48 7.49
N SER A 119 -18.59 15.73 8.40
CA SER A 119 -17.62 16.82 8.29
C SER A 119 -16.65 16.65 7.10
N LEU A 120 -16.47 15.42 6.59
CA LEU A 120 -15.65 15.13 5.42
C LEU A 120 -16.28 15.59 4.11
N TYR A 121 -17.56 15.95 4.10
CA TYR A 121 -18.27 16.31 2.89
C TYR A 121 -18.78 17.75 2.95
N ARG A 122 -18.94 18.35 1.78
CA ARG A 122 -19.70 19.58 1.58
C ARG A 122 -20.86 19.30 0.64
N GLU A 123 -21.99 19.95 0.87
CA GLU A 123 -23.07 19.95 -0.11
C GLU A 123 -22.68 20.85 -1.28
N VAL A 124 -22.79 20.30 -2.48
CA VAL A 124 -22.62 21.04 -3.73
C VAL A 124 -23.96 21.06 -4.44
N ARG A 125 -24.41 22.27 -4.80
CA ARG A 125 -25.54 22.51 -5.69
C ARG A 125 -25.02 23.32 -6.86
N GLU A 126 -24.65 22.65 -7.93
CA GLU A 126 -24.14 23.28 -9.14
C GLU A 126 -25.12 23.09 -10.28
N GLU A 127 -25.38 24.16 -11.02
CA GLU A 127 -26.13 24.12 -12.26
C GLU A 127 -25.14 24.08 -13.43
N LEU A 128 -25.11 22.96 -14.14
CA LEU A 128 -24.25 22.76 -15.31
C LEU A 128 -25.14 22.42 -16.50
N HIS A 129 -25.13 23.28 -17.51
CA HIS A 129 -25.92 23.13 -18.75
C HIS A 129 -27.43 22.90 -18.50
N GLY A 130 -28.04 23.64 -17.57
CA GLY A 130 -29.47 23.54 -17.24
C GLY A 130 -29.86 22.28 -16.46
N LYS A 131 -28.87 21.54 -15.91
CA LYS A 131 -29.09 20.43 -14.98
C LYS A 131 -28.56 20.80 -13.59
N PHE A 132 -29.39 20.62 -12.57
CA PHE A 132 -29.00 20.77 -11.17
C PHE A 132 -28.34 19.49 -10.67
N PHE A 133 -27.07 19.58 -10.29
CA PHE A 133 -26.35 18.52 -9.62
C PHE A 133 -26.36 18.82 -8.13
N THR A 134 -27.11 18.03 -7.38
CA THR A 134 -27.14 18.07 -5.91
C THR A 134 -26.44 16.84 -5.37
N GLY A 135 -25.40 17.02 -4.55
CA GLY A 135 -24.70 15.89 -3.96
C GLY A 135 -23.70 16.29 -2.87
N LYS A 136 -23.18 15.29 -2.17
CA LYS A 136 -22.08 15.44 -1.22
C LYS A 136 -20.77 15.20 -1.95
N VAL A 137 -19.89 16.19 -1.95
CA VAL A 137 -18.53 16.09 -2.48
C VAL A 137 -17.57 16.07 -1.30
N LYS A 138 -16.60 15.16 -1.34
CA LYS A 138 -15.57 15.09 -0.30
C LYS A 138 -14.76 16.38 -0.32
N LYS A 139 -14.54 16.98 0.86
CA LYS A 139 -13.70 18.17 0.99
C LYS A 139 -12.26 17.86 0.61
N GLU A 140 -11.54 18.89 0.20
CA GLU A 140 -10.09 18.80 0.09
C GLU A 140 -9.47 18.51 1.46
N MET A 141 -8.41 17.70 1.45
CA MET A 141 -7.64 17.35 2.64
C MET A 141 -6.44 18.29 2.77
N PRO A 142 -5.84 18.44 3.97
CA PRO A 142 -4.59 19.16 4.12
C PRO A 142 -3.48 18.63 3.21
N THR A 143 -2.45 19.42 2.92
CA THR A 143 -1.28 18.94 2.15
C THR A 143 0.04 19.20 2.86
N LEU A 144 1.13 18.61 2.35
CA LEU A 144 2.49 18.84 2.87
C LEU A 144 2.91 20.31 2.68
N SER A 145 2.47 20.95 1.59
CA SER A 145 2.63 22.39 1.37
C SER A 145 1.97 23.23 2.46
N GLU A 146 0.69 22.95 2.79
CA GLU A 146 0.00 23.68 3.85
C GLU A 146 0.66 23.46 5.22
N MET A 147 1.08 22.22 5.52
CA MET A 147 1.83 21.89 6.73
C MET A 147 3.15 22.64 6.83
N ARG A 148 3.93 22.71 5.75
CA ARG A 148 5.18 23.45 5.71
C ARG A 148 4.98 24.93 6.03
N VAL A 149 3.98 25.56 5.40
CA VAL A 149 3.66 26.97 5.61
C VAL A 149 3.29 27.22 7.08
N GLU A 150 2.47 26.35 7.67
CA GLU A 150 2.04 26.52 9.05
C GLU A 150 3.20 26.32 10.04
N LEU A 151 4.05 25.29 9.84
CA LEU A 151 5.22 25.03 10.68
C LEU A 151 6.22 26.20 10.68
N ASN A 152 6.28 27.00 9.62
CA ASN A 152 7.17 28.14 9.53
C ASN A 152 6.77 29.31 10.48
N ASN A 153 5.56 29.28 11.03
CA ASN A 153 5.08 30.28 11.98
C ASN A 153 5.62 30.06 13.41
N TYR A 154 6.21 28.90 13.70
CA TYR A 154 6.70 28.55 15.03
C TYR A 154 8.22 28.45 15.01
N GLU A 155 8.91 29.21 15.89
CA GLU A 155 10.38 29.23 15.94
C GLU A 155 11.03 27.84 16.04
N PRO A 156 10.56 26.89 16.89
CA PRO A 156 11.19 25.58 17.01
C PRO A 156 11.10 24.73 15.74
N THR A 157 10.16 25.01 14.82
CA THR A 157 9.93 24.22 13.60
C THR A 157 10.31 24.95 12.32
N LYS A 158 10.92 26.15 12.37
CA LYS A 158 11.42 26.82 11.16
C LYS A 158 12.46 26.01 10.40
N GLY A 159 13.39 25.38 11.12
CA GLY A 159 14.39 24.49 10.50
C GLY A 159 13.74 23.27 9.83
N LEU A 160 12.71 22.70 10.46
CA LEU A 160 11.90 21.64 9.88
C LEU A 160 11.18 22.10 8.61
N ALA A 161 10.52 23.26 8.65
CA ALA A 161 9.82 23.83 7.50
C ALA A 161 10.76 24.09 6.32
N GLU A 162 12.01 24.51 6.59
CA GLU A 162 13.03 24.69 5.55
C GLU A 162 13.42 23.36 4.89
N MET A 163 13.66 22.30 5.69
CA MET A 163 13.94 20.96 5.17
C MET A 163 12.76 20.41 4.35
N MET A 164 11.53 20.60 4.84
CA MET A 164 10.31 20.15 4.18
C MET A 164 10.08 20.77 2.78
N LYS A 165 10.86 21.78 2.36
CA LYS A 165 10.84 22.24 0.96
C LYS A 165 11.10 21.10 -0.03
N ILE A 166 11.87 20.07 0.35
CA ILE A 166 12.14 18.89 -0.49
C ILE A 166 10.85 18.07 -0.77
N LEU A 167 9.88 18.13 0.14
CA LEU A 167 8.60 17.40 0.08
C LEU A 167 7.51 18.11 -0.72
N VAL A 168 7.78 19.28 -1.30
CA VAL A 168 6.75 20.16 -1.89
C VAL A 168 7.26 20.84 -3.16
N ASP A 169 6.41 21.63 -3.84
CA ASP A 169 6.80 22.54 -4.92
C ASP A 169 7.59 21.86 -6.06
N GLY A 170 7.22 20.63 -6.44
CA GLY A 170 7.85 19.87 -7.53
C GLY A 170 9.27 19.38 -7.24
N ARG A 171 9.73 19.45 -5.98
CA ARG A 171 11.05 18.95 -5.58
C ARG A 171 11.09 17.42 -5.48
N SER A 172 12.28 16.88 -5.20
CA SER A 172 12.56 15.45 -5.36
C SER A 172 11.64 14.50 -4.60
N LEU A 173 11.03 14.92 -3.47
CA LEU A 173 10.09 14.13 -2.67
C LEU A 173 8.66 14.68 -2.66
N SER A 174 8.32 15.54 -3.63
CA SER A 174 6.99 16.17 -3.72
C SER A 174 5.86 15.25 -4.21
N MET A 175 6.12 13.95 -4.41
CA MET A 175 5.14 13.03 -5.00
C MET A 175 3.90 12.78 -4.15
N PHE A 176 3.84 13.26 -2.90
CA PHE A 176 2.70 13.12 -2.01
C PHE A 176 2.07 14.47 -1.61
N ASP A 177 2.48 15.58 -2.25
CA ASP A 177 1.91 16.90 -1.99
C ASP A 177 0.78 17.24 -2.98
N GLY A 178 -0.45 16.92 -2.61
CA GLY A 178 -1.63 17.19 -3.45
C GLY A 178 -2.89 16.49 -2.95
N GLN A 179 -3.99 16.61 -3.69
CA GLN A 179 -5.27 15.95 -3.37
C GLN A 179 -5.35 14.55 -3.97
N THR A 180 -5.85 13.56 -3.22
CA THR A 180 -5.96 12.19 -3.72
C THR A 180 -6.80 12.12 -5.00
N LYS A 181 -6.26 11.46 -6.05
CA LYS A 181 -6.91 11.30 -7.38
C LYS A 181 -7.30 9.86 -7.72
N ILE A 182 -6.94 8.90 -6.87
CA ILE A 182 -7.22 7.49 -7.11
C ILE A 182 -8.72 7.21 -6.95
N ASP A 183 -9.32 6.56 -7.94
CA ASP A 183 -10.75 6.27 -8.00
C ASP A 183 -11.02 4.77 -7.80
N LEU A 184 -11.43 4.40 -6.59
CA LEU A 184 -11.75 3.02 -6.25
C LEU A 184 -12.93 2.41 -7.03
N ARG A 185 -13.68 3.18 -7.83
CA ARG A 185 -14.66 2.60 -8.78
C ARG A 185 -13.96 1.76 -9.85
N LYS A 186 -12.70 2.10 -10.16
CA LYS A 186 -11.80 1.30 -10.97
C LYS A 186 -11.25 0.20 -10.06
N ARG A 187 -11.92 -0.95 -10.08
CA ARG A 187 -11.70 -2.06 -9.12
C ARG A 187 -10.26 -2.57 -9.08
N ILE A 188 -9.50 -2.41 -10.17
CA ILE A 188 -8.09 -2.79 -10.23
C ILE A 188 -7.20 -1.55 -10.39
N ILE A 189 -6.27 -1.39 -9.46
CA ILE A 189 -5.33 -0.26 -9.41
C ILE A 189 -3.92 -0.81 -9.31
N GLY A 190 -3.00 -0.30 -10.12
CA GLY A 190 -1.57 -0.57 -10.00
C GLY A 190 -0.80 0.67 -9.62
N ILE A 191 0.23 0.47 -8.81
CA ILE A 191 1.13 1.51 -8.33
C ILE A 191 2.55 1.09 -8.69
N ASN A 192 3.13 1.82 -9.63
CA ASN A 192 4.47 1.59 -10.16
C ASN A 192 5.52 2.35 -9.34
N LEU A 193 6.53 1.62 -8.85
CA LEU A 193 7.62 2.17 -8.04
C LEU A 193 8.99 2.17 -8.76
N LYS A 194 9.04 1.73 -10.02
CA LYS A 194 10.28 1.52 -10.80
C LYS A 194 11.11 2.78 -10.97
N HIS A 195 10.47 3.94 -11.10
CA HIS A 195 11.13 5.22 -11.33
C HIS A 195 11.78 5.83 -10.09
N LEU A 196 11.56 5.24 -8.91
CA LEU A 196 12.22 5.67 -7.68
C LEU A 196 13.59 4.99 -7.63
N THR A 197 14.67 5.74 -7.82
CA THR A 197 16.03 5.17 -7.86
C THR A 197 16.69 5.10 -6.49
N ASP A 198 16.40 6.08 -5.63
CA ASP A 198 16.95 6.16 -4.27
C ASP A 198 16.20 5.25 -3.29
N GLU A 199 16.94 4.61 -2.39
CA GLU A 199 16.42 3.69 -1.39
C GLU A 199 15.45 4.40 -0.43
N PHE A 200 15.79 5.62 0.00
CA PHE A 200 14.91 6.39 0.86
C PHE A 200 13.64 6.83 0.13
N MET A 201 13.73 7.26 -1.13
CA MET A 201 12.54 7.55 -1.95
C MET A 201 11.59 6.36 -2.05
N LYS A 202 12.11 5.17 -2.37
CA LYS A 202 11.32 3.93 -2.41
C LYS A 202 10.65 3.68 -1.07
N PHE A 203 11.42 3.74 0.01
CA PHE A 203 10.92 3.52 1.37
C PHE A 203 9.80 4.52 1.73
N PHE A 204 10.03 5.81 1.52
CA PHE A 204 9.06 6.88 1.76
C PHE A 204 7.78 6.68 0.95
N ALA A 205 7.91 6.28 -0.32
CA ALA A 205 6.76 6.00 -1.17
C ALA A 205 5.97 4.78 -0.70
N VAL A 206 6.65 3.69 -0.36
CA VAL A 206 6.02 2.48 0.17
C VAL A 206 5.22 2.79 1.43
N VAL A 207 5.79 3.53 2.39
CA VAL A 207 5.10 3.87 3.65
C VAL A 207 3.80 4.64 3.38
N ASN A 208 3.85 5.67 2.52
CA ASN A 208 2.67 6.46 2.16
C ASN A 208 1.61 5.64 1.41
N VAL A 209 2.03 4.85 0.41
CA VAL A 209 1.13 4.01 -0.38
C VAL A 209 0.45 2.97 0.51
N MET A 210 1.20 2.33 1.40
CA MET A 210 0.68 1.33 2.31
C MET A 210 -0.32 1.94 3.31
N SER A 211 0.03 3.05 3.97
CA SER A 211 -0.91 3.79 4.84
C SER A 211 -2.21 4.14 4.10
N TRP A 212 -2.10 4.63 2.86
CA TRP A 212 -3.24 4.93 2.02
C TRP A 212 -4.09 3.68 1.71
N ILE A 213 -3.47 2.56 1.31
CA ILE A 213 -4.17 1.29 1.07
C ILE A 213 -4.96 0.87 2.31
N TRP A 214 -4.34 0.91 3.49
CA TRP A 214 -5.00 0.51 4.72
C TRP A 214 -6.19 1.38 5.04
N SER A 215 -6.04 2.71 5.03
CA SER A 215 -7.15 3.64 5.30
C SER A 215 -8.31 3.48 4.31
N ARG A 216 -7.99 3.24 3.02
CA ARG A 216 -9.00 3.01 1.97
C ARG A 216 -9.72 1.69 2.14
N PHE A 217 -9.01 0.63 2.47
CA PHE A 217 -9.58 -0.72 2.54
C PHE A 217 -10.21 -1.04 3.90
N SER A 218 -9.83 -0.34 4.96
CA SER A 218 -10.47 -0.41 6.29
C SER A 218 -11.80 0.38 6.35
N ASN A 219 -12.02 1.29 5.41
CA ASN A 219 -13.22 2.12 5.34
C ASN A 219 -14.51 1.29 5.33
N TRP A 220 -15.48 1.73 6.13
CA TRP A 220 -16.74 1.00 6.36
C TRP A 220 -17.49 0.68 5.05
N LYS A 221 -17.44 1.57 4.05
CA LYS A 221 -18.14 1.39 2.76
C LYS A 221 -17.63 0.17 2.01
N PHE A 222 -16.36 -0.15 2.17
CA PHE A 222 -15.73 -1.27 1.49
C PHE A 222 -15.67 -2.52 2.36
N LYS A 223 -16.02 -2.47 3.65
CA LYS A 223 -15.87 -3.59 4.59
C LYS A 223 -16.48 -4.92 4.11
N ALA A 224 -17.62 -4.86 3.43
CA ALA A 224 -18.29 -6.04 2.89
C ALA A 224 -17.69 -6.54 1.55
N MET A 225 -16.89 -5.73 0.85
CA MET A 225 -16.31 -6.10 -0.44
C MET A 225 -15.08 -6.99 -0.26
N HIS A 226 -14.87 -7.95 -1.15
CA HIS A 226 -13.62 -8.70 -1.18
C HIS A 226 -12.52 -7.81 -1.79
N LYS A 227 -11.40 -7.72 -1.10
CA LYS A 227 -10.27 -6.87 -1.47
C LYS A 227 -8.99 -7.69 -1.48
N ARG A 228 -8.07 -7.34 -2.35
CA ARG A 228 -6.76 -7.98 -2.45
C ARG A 228 -5.67 -6.93 -2.59
N VAL A 229 -4.65 -7.05 -1.76
CA VAL A 229 -3.40 -6.32 -1.90
C VAL A 229 -2.37 -7.30 -2.45
N ILE A 230 -1.86 -7.00 -3.64
CA ILE A 230 -0.86 -7.79 -4.33
C ILE A 230 0.46 -7.05 -4.23
N VAL A 231 1.48 -7.73 -3.72
CA VAL A 231 2.83 -7.18 -3.57
C VAL A 231 3.78 -8.07 -4.37
N ASP A 232 4.21 -7.57 -5.53
CA ASP A 232 5.27 -8.23 -6.28
C ASP A 232 6.64 -7.81 -5.74
N GLU A 233 7.62 -8.72 -5.85
CA GLU A 233 8.95 -8.60 -5.25
C GLU A 233 8.86 -8.18 -3.77
N GLY A 234 8.07 -8.91 -2.99
CA GLY A 234 7.78 -8.63 -1.59
C GLY A 234 9.00 -8.47 -0.69
N TRP A 235 10.16 -9.00 -1.07
CA TRP A 235 11.41 -8.81 -0.31
C TRP A 235 11.82 -7.33 -0.25
N LEU A 236 11.53 -6.55 -1.30
CA LEU A 236 11.75 -5.10 -1.30
C LEU A 236 10.99 -4.42 -0.16
N PHE A 237 9.81 -4.96 0.20
CA PHE A 237 8.98 -4.43 1.27
C PHE A 237 9.38 -5.00 2.63
N ALA A 238 9.74 -6.27 2.69
CA ALA A 238 10.18 -6.93 3.92
C ALA A 238 11.49 -6.33 4.49
N LYS A 239 12.37 -5.82 3.63
CA LYS A 239 13.61 -5.13 4.03
C LYS A 239 13.36 -3.89 4.89
N TYR A 240 12.22 -3.22 4.71
CA TYR A 240 11.92 -1.97 5.40
C TYR A 240 11.04 -2.22 6.63
N PRO A 241 11.50 -1.91 7.87
CA PRO A 241 10.76 -2.23 9.09
C PRO A 241 9.30 -1.73 9.10
N HIS A 242 9.06 -0.48 8.70
CA HIS A 242 7.69 0.08 8.65
C HIS A 242 6.80 -0.63 7.62
N ALA A 243 7.35 -1.01 6.46
CA ALA A 243 6.59 -1.75 5.45
C ALA A 243 6.34 -3.20 5.89
N ALA A 244 7.29 -3.84 6.59
CA ALA A 244 7.12 -5.17 7.15
C ALA A 244 6.01 -5.20 8.21
N VAL A 245 5.96 -4.22 9.13
CA VAL A 245 4.89 -4.05 10.11
C VAL A 245 3.53 -3.86 9.43
N PHE A 246 3.51 -3.18 8.28
CA PHE A 246 2.30 -3.05 7.48
C PHE A 246 1.85 -4.37 6.87
N LEU A 247 2.75 -5.12 6.23
CA LEU A 247 2.43 -6.44 5.65
C LEU A 247 1.90 -7.37 6.74
N GLU A 248 2.53 -7.38 7.91
CA GLU A 248 2.06 -8.12 9.08
C GLU A 248 0.66 -7.64 9.53
N SER A 249 0.43 -6.32 9.54
CA SER A 249 -0.88 -5.75 9.88
C SER A 249 -1.99 -6.20 8.94
N ILE A 250 -1.76 -6.20 7.62
CA ILE A 250 -2.73 -6.75 6.66
C ILE A 250 -2.90 -8.25 6.91
N ALA A 251 -1.80 -9.00 7.05
CA ALA A 251 -1.87 -10.46 7.21
C ALA A 251 -2.66 -10.87 8.46
N ARG A 252 -2.51 -10.12 9.57
CA ARG A 252 -3.18 -10.39 10.85
C ARG A 252 -4.60 -9.80 10.93
N ARG A 253 -4.78 -8.54 10.52
CA ARG A 253 -6.04 -7.80 10.73
C ARG A 253 -6.92 -7.70 9.49
N GLY A 254 -6.38 -7.90 8.30
CA GLY A 254 -7.07 -7.77 7.01
C GLY A 254 -8.32 -8.66 6.90
N ARG A 255 -8.34 -9.80 7.59
CA ARG A 255 -9.50 -10.71 7.66
C ARG A 255 -10.78 -10.01 8.12
N LYS A 256 -10.72 -9.12 9.13
CA LYS A 256 -11.87 -8.34 9.64
C LYS A 256 -12.51 -7.47 8.54
N TYR A 257 -11.71 -7.08 7.56
CA TYR A 257 -12.10 -6.21 6.45
C TYR A 257 -12.17 -6.95 5.11
N ARG A 258 -12.14 -8.30 5.09
CA ARG A 258 -12.12 -9.11 3.85
C ARG A 258 -10.99 -8.71 2.89
N ILE A 259 -9.83 -8.36 3.44
CA ILE A 259 -8.60 -8.06 2.69
C ILE A 259 -7.75 -9.34 2.65
N SER A 260 -7.45 -9.80 1.45
CA SER A 260 -6.45 -10.84 1.17
C SER A 260 -5.11 -10.19 0.83
N LEU A 261 -4.03 -10.76 1.35
CA LEU A 261 -2.66 -10.36 1.00
C LEU A 261 -2.07 -11.45 0.10
N LEU A 262 -1.65 -11.08 -1.11
CA LEU A 262 -0.91 -11.94 -2.03
C LEU A 262 0.49 -11.36 -2.19
N ILE A 263 1.49 -12.00 -1.61
CA ILE A 263 2.89 -11.60 -1.74
C ILE A 263 3.62 -12.64 -2.59
N ALA A 264 4.45 -12.19 -3.50
CA ALA A 264 5.41 -13.07 -4.15
C ALA A 264 6.82 -12.51 -4.05
N SER A 265 7.79 -13.39 -3.84
CA SER A 265 9.20 -13.05 -3.73
C SER A 265 10.04 -14.18 -4.31
N GLN A 266 11.14 -13.84 -4.97
CA GLN A 266 12.18 -14.79 -5.36
C GLN A 266 13.18 -15.02 -4.21
N GLN A 267 13.32 -14.04 -3.32
CA GLN A 267 14.24 -14.07 -2.19
C GLN A 267 13.46 -14.36 -0.91
N VAL A 268 13.15 -15.63 -0.66
CA VAL A 268 12.46 -16.06 0.57
C VAL A 268 13.32 -15.85 1.81
N ASN A 269 14.64 -15.90 1.66
CA ASN A 269 15.59 -15.76 2.77
C ASN A 269 15.50 -14.40 3.46
N GLU A 270 15.17 -13.34 2.73
CA GLU A 270 14.90 -11.99 3.29
C GLU A 270 13.69 -11.97 4.23
N PHE A 271 12.71 -12.84 4.00
CA PHE A 271 11.60 -13.00 4.94
C PHE A 271 11.99 -13.88 6.13
N LEU A 272 12.81 -14.92 5.91
CA LEU A 272 13.25 -15.83 6.97
C LEU A 272 14.28 -15.19 7.91
N SER A 273 14.97 -14.14 7.48
CA SER A 273 15.98 -13.43 8.28
C SER A 273 15.38 -12.49 9.34
N SER A 274 14.10 -12.11 9.21
CA SER A 274 13.43 -11.14 10.10
C SER A 274 12.21 -11.73 10.80
N GLU A 275 11.94 -11.29 12.04
CA GLU A 275 10.75 -11.75 12.78
C GLU A 275 9.44 -11.30 12.10
N SER A 276 9.38 -10.06 11.59
CA SER A 276 8.22 -9.58 10.83
C SER A 276 8.03 -10.34 9.51
N GLY A 277 9.12 -10.70 8.80
CA GLY A 277 9.04 -11.51 7.58
C GLY A 277 8.50 -12.92 7.84
N LYS A 278 9.00 -13.58 8.89
CA LYS A 278 8.46 -14.87 9.37
C LYS A 278 6.99 -14.75 9.75
N ALA A 279 6.60 -13.68 10.45
CA ALA A 279 5.21 -13.46 10.82
C ALA A 279 4.30 -13.35 9.58
N VAL A 280 4.75 -12.65 8.53
CA VAL A 280 4.02 -12.58 7.26
C VAL A 280 3.84 -13.96 6.62
N ILE A 281 4.91 -14.77 6.53
CA ILE A 281 4.83 -16.14 5.97
C ILE A 281 3.84 -17.00 6.77
N ASN A 282 3.92 -16.95 8.10
CA ASN A 282 3.06 -17.75 8.98
C ASN A 282 1.58 -17.37 8.87
N GLN A 283 1.28 -16.09 8.65
CA GLN A 283 -0.11 -15.61 8.51
C GLN A 283 -0.71 -15.88 7.13
N CYS A 284 0.11 -16.18 6.13
CA CYS A 284 -0.34 -16.62 4.80
C CYS A 284 -0.80 -18.08 4.85
N ALA A 285 -2.12 -18.30 4.91
CA ALA A 285 -2.75 -19.63 4.96
C ALA A 285 -2.52 -20.47 3.69
N THR A 286 -2.18 -19.84 2.57
CA THR A 286 -1.89 -20.53 1.31
C THR A 286 -0.52 -20.11 0.81
N LYS A 287 0.32 -21.09 0.48
CA LYS A 287 1.68 -20.90 -0.02
C LYS A 287 1.84 -21.69 -1.32
N PHE A 288 2.33 -21.03 -2.37
CA PHE A 288 2.65 -21.69 -3.63
C PHE A 288 4.15 -21.65 -3.87
N ILE A 289 4.80 -22.79 -3.66
CA ILE A 289 6.26 -22.94 -3.68
C ILE A 289 6.64 -23.44 -5.07
N MET A 290 7.06 -22.51 -5.91
CA MET A 290 7.58 -22.80 -7.26
C MET A 290 9.04 -23.25 -7.20
N LYS A 291 9.61 -23.61 -8.36
CA LYS A 291 11.01 -24.02 -8.49
C LYS A 291 11.98 -23.10 -7.73
N GLN A 292 12.83 -23.68 -6.89
CA GLN A 292 13.93 -22.99 -6.19
C GLN A 292 15.26 -23.70 -6.44
N ASP A 293 16.37 -22.99 -6.26
CA ASP A 293 17.69 -23.62 -6.20
C ASP A 293 17.83 -24.52 -4.96
N ALA A 294 18.68 -25.54 -5.04
CA ALA A 294 18.80 -26.58 -4.01
C ALA A 294 19.08 -26.04 -2.58
N ASN A 295 19.80 -24.93 -2.46
CA ASN A 295 20.06 -24.30 -1.15
C ASN A 295 18.78 -23.68 -0.57
N VAL A 296 18.08 -22.88 -1.37
CA VAL A 296 16.82 -22.23 -0.97
C VAL A 296 15.74 -23.28 -0.72
N ALA A 297 15.68 -24.34 -1.53
CA ALA A 297 14.76 -25.46 -1.34
C ALA A 297 14.97 -26.15 0.02
N ARG A 298 16.23 -26.32 0.47
CA ARG A 298 16.55 -26.87 1.79
C ARG A 298 16.02 -25.98 2.92
N GLU A 299 16.26 -24.67 2.84
CA GLU A 299 15.81 -23.72 3.85
C GLU A 299 14.28 -23.63 3.92
N VAL A 300 13.61 -23.55 2.77
CA VAL A 300 12.14 -23.54 2.67
C VAL A 300 11.54 -24.83 3.21
N ALA A 301 12.09 -25.98 2.85
CA ALA A 301 11.60 -27.27 3.33
C ALA A 301 11.79 -27.43 4.84
N GLN A 302 12.92 -26.98 5.39
CA GLN A 302 13.16 -26.98 6.83
C GLN A 302 12.16 -26.07 7.56
N TYR A 303 11.98 -24.84 7.07
CA TYR A 303 11.11 -23.86 7.71
C TYR A 303 9.62 -24.25 7.66
N LEU A 304 9.16 -24.78 6.53
CA LEU A 304 7.77 -25.21 6.32
C LEU A 304 7.53 -26.67 6.73
N VAL A 305 8.53 -27.35 7.30
CA VAL A 305 8.44 -28.74 7.76
C VAL A 305 7.99 -29.69 6.64
N LEU A 306 8.56 -29.53 5.45
CA LEU A 306 8.25 -30.36 4.28
C LEU A 306 9.07 -31.67 4.31
N SER A 307 8.52 -32.72 3.72
CA SER A 307 9.22 -34.00 3.54
C SER A 307 10.43 -33.88 2.61
N GLU A 308 11.36 -34.82 2.71
CA GLU A 308 12.53 -34.89 1.84
C GLU A 308 12.13 -35.02 0.35
N ALA A 309 11.07 -35.78 0.05
CA ALA A 309 10.53 -35.89 -1.30
C ALA A 309 10.02 -34.54 -1.83
N CYS A 310 9.33 -33.75 -1.00
CA CYS A 310 8.88 -32.41 -1.38
C CYS A 310 10.07 -31.47 -1.67
N LYS A 311 11.15 -31.58 -0.90
CA LYS A 311 12.38 -30.81 -1.10
C LYS A 311 13.03 -31.11 -2.46
N GLU A 312 13.12 -32.38 -2.84
CA GLU A 312 13.63 -32.81 -4.14
C GLU A 312 12.74 -32.31 -5.29
N MET A 313 11.41 -32.33 -5.09
CA MET A 313 10.45 -31.82 -6.07
C MET A 313 10.59 -30.32 -6.30
N ILE A 314 10.80 -29.53 -5.25
CA ILE A 314 11.00 -28.07 -5.36
C ILE A 314 12.14 -27.72 -6.32
N SER A 315 13.21 -28.54 -6.37
CA SER A 315 14.35 -28.27 -7.25
C SER A 315 14.12 -28.71 -8.71
N SER A 316 13.13 -29.56 -8.97
CA SER A 316 12.88 -30.20 -10.27
C SER A 316 11.67 -29.65 -11.04
N PHE A 317 10.82 -28.83 -10.42
CA PHE A 317 9.64 -28.28 -11.08
C PHE A 317 9.93 -27.54 -12.40
N GLY A 318 9.04 -27.72 -13.36
CA GLY A 318 8.99 -26.92 -14.59
C GLY A 318 8.38 -25.54 -14.38
N GLN A 319 8.30 -24.77 -15.46
CA GLN A 319 7.65 -23.46 -15.42
C GLN A 319 6.16 -23.59 -15.07
N GLY A 320 5.71 -22.82 -14.06
CA GLY A 320 4.32 -22.82 -13.62
C GLY A 320 3.95 -23.95 -12.67
N GLU A 321 4.86 -24.89 -12.43
CA GLU A 321 4.68 -26.00 -11.48
C GLU A 321 5.20 -25.61 -10.09
N GLY A 322 4.59 -26.19 -9.06
CA GLY A 322 4.98 -25.97 -7.68
C GLY A 322 4.16 -26.80 -6.70
N LEU A 323 4.52 -26.69 -5.42
CA LEU A 323 3.73 -27.21 -4.31
C LEU A 323 2.75 -26.14 -3.84
N LEU A 324 1.47 -26.46 -3.87
CA LEU A 324 0.43 -25.68 -3.21
C LEU A 324 0.21 -26.25 -1.81
N MET A 325 0.59 -25.47 -0.81
CA MET A 325 0.41 -25.78 0.60
C MET A 325 -0.71 -24.91 1.17
N THR A 326 -1.63 -25.55 1.87
CA THR A 326 -2.68 -24.92 2.67
C THR A 326 -2.54 -25.38 4.13
N ASP A 327 -3.45 -24.95 5.01
CA ASP A 327 -3.45 -25.41 6.41
C ASP A 327 -3.74 -26.92 6.55
N THR A 328 -4.40 -27.53 5.56
CA THR A 328 -4.85 -28.95 5.60
C THR A 328 -4.15 -29.83 4.57
N ASP A 329 -3.84 -29.28 3.40
CA ASP A 329 -3.44 -30.05 2.24
C ASP A 329 -2.14 -29.54 1.62
N LEU A 330 -1.35 -30.49 1.10
CA LEU A 330 -0.17 -30.24 0.30
C LEU A 330 -0.31 -31.00 -1.02
N VAL A 331 -0.41 -30.27 -2.14
CA VAL A 331 -0.61 -30.86 -3.47
C VAL A 331 0.37 -30.29 -4.48
N VAL A 332 0.66 -31.07 -5.51
CA VAL A 332 1.36 -30.56 -6.70
C VAL A 332 0.36 -29.84 -7.58
N MET A 333 0.69 -28.61 -7.97
CA MET A 333 -0.15 -27.77 -8.82
C MET A 333 0.66 -27.26 -10.01
N LYS A 334 0.00 -27.15 -11.17
CA LYS A 334 0.49 -26.44 -12.34
C LYS A 334 -0.46 -25.31 -12.72
N MET A 335 0.07 -24.10 -12.84
CA MET A 335 -0.70 -22.94 -13.28
C MET A 335 -0.72 -22.88 -14.82
N ILE A 336 -1.92 -22.94 -15.39
CA ILE A 336 -2.16 -22.87 -16.83
C ILE A 336 -3.18 -21.76 -17.10
N PRO A 337 -2.76 -20.64 -17.72
CA PRO A 337 -3.68 -19.62 -18.22
C PRO A 337 -4.51 -20.18 -19.40
N PHE A 338 -5.74 -19.70 -19.55
CA PHE A 338 -6.51 -19.92 -20.77
C PHE A 338 -5.90 -19.13 -21.94
N ASP A 339 -6.20 -19.54 -23.18
CA ASP A 339 -5.63 -18.94 -24.39
C ASP A 339 -5.80 -17.41 -24.44
N PHE A 340 -6.98 -16.90 -24.07
CA PHE A 340 -7.27 -15.46 -24.05
C PHE A 340 -6.56 -14.70 -22.91
N GLU A 341 -6.09 -15.39 -21.86
CA GLU A 341 -5.40 -14.73 -20.75
C GLU A 341 -3.97 -14.34 -21.13
N TRP A 342 -3.36 -15.03 -22.11
CA TRP A 342 -2.00 -14.76 -22.59
C TRP A 342 -1.80 -13.34 -23.12
N ASP A 343 -2.86 -12.71 -23.62
CA ASP A 343 -2.85 -11.32 -24.10
C ASP A 343 -2.42 -10.31 -23.02
N TYR A 344 -2.61 -10.67 -21.74
CA TYR A 344 -2.37 -9.76 -20.62
C TYR A 344 -1.54 -10.34 -19.46
N VAL A 345 -1.30 -11.66 -19.40
CA VAL A 345 -0.47 -12.28 -18.33
C VAL A 345 1.01 -12.39 -18.70
N THR A 346 1.38 -12.05 -19.93
CA THR A 346 2.77 -11.95 -20.38
C THR A 346 3.38 -10.60 -19.97
N THR A 347 4.71 -10.50 -20.01
CA THR A 347 5.47 -9.29 -19.67
C THR A 347 5.90 -8.58 -20.94
#